data_AF-A0AA50DWF4-F1
#
_entry.id   AF-A0AA50DWF4-F1
#
_cell.length_a   1.000
_cell.length_b   1.000
_cell.length_c   1.000
_cell.angle_alpha   90.00
_cell.angle_beta   90.00
_cell.angle_gamma   90.00
#
_symmetry.space_group_name_H-M   'P 1'
#
loop_
_entity.id
_entity.type
_entity.pdbx_description
1 polymer ?
#
loop_
_entity_poly.entity_id
_entity_poly.type
_entity_poly.pdbx_seq_one_letter_code
_entity_poly.pdbx_strand_id
1 'polypeptide(L)'
;MGTAWGVHNFRNLLSVLIFTDGNADFVPSAFTVKAQDRQKIWLELMAIVAVHLSILFYLQFQLIPIILGYFLSIFLGHAMGMFYIYTNHLACPMTDINDPLVNSVSLRMPKLFDCLHFNFSYHTEHHLFPDVNSDYYPLVQDLLQTHYPGQMNLLTAKEAWQMLLETPRHYQGETTLVGYNGDKAIACPLPKNHPDLTQAKVTTLV
;
A
#
# COMPACT_ATOMS: atom_id res chain seq x y z
N MET A 1 15.76 -3.11 -11.66
CA MET A 1 14.39 -2.80 -11.18
C MET A 1 13.94 -1.35 -11.41
N GLY A 2 14.84 -0.35 -11.50
CA GLY A 2 14.43 1.05 -11.74
C GLY A 2 13.80 1.37 -13.12
N THR A 3 13.96 0.49 -14.11
CA THR A 3 13.36 0.67 -15.45
C THR A 3 11.87 0.33 -15.50
N ALA A 4 11.38 -0.52 -14.60
CA ALA A 4 9.98 -0.99 -14.64
C ALA A 4 8.99 0.13 -14.35
N TRP A 5 9.27 1.01 -13.38
CA TRP A 5 8.36 2.08 -12.99
C TRP A 5 8.24 3.16 -14.06
N GLY A 6 9.36 3.68 -14.59
CA GLY A 6 9.33 4.71 -15.64
C GLY A 6 8.66 4.21 -16.92
N VAL A 7 8.98 2.98 -17.33
CA VAL A 7 8.35 2.34 -18.49
C VAL A 7 6.86 2.10 -18.25
N HIS A 8 6.47 1.65 -17.06
CA HIS A 8 5.07 1.44 -16.70
C HIS A 8 4.27 2.75 -16.75
N ASN A 9 4.75 3.81 -16.08
CA ASN A 9 4.05 5.10 -16.08
C ASN A 9 3.96 5.71 -17.48
N PHE A 10 5.05 5.64 -18.26
CA PHE A 10 5.07 6.11 -19.64
C PHE A 10 4.06 5.37 -20.51
N ARG A 11 4.01 4.03 -20.42
CA ARG A 11 3.05 3.18 -21.15
C ARG A 11 1.61 3.53 -20.78
N ASN A 12 1.30 3.65 -19.48
CA ASN A 12 -0.06 4.02 -19.06
C ASN A 12 -0.44 5.43 -19.51
N LEU A 13 0.47 6.41 -19.39
CA LEU A 13 0.23 7.77 -19.84
C LEU A 13 -0.07 7.83 -21.35
N LEU A 14 0.71 7.11 -22.17
CA LEU A 14 0.44 7.02 -23.61
C LEU A 14 -0.89 6.33 -23.92
N SER A 15 -1.24 5.27 -23.22
CA SER A 15 -2.54 4.59 -23.40
C SER A 15 -3.71 5.54 -23.13
N VAL A 16 -3.64 6.31 -22.05
CA VAL A 16 -4.72 7.23 -21.66
C VAL A 16 -4.78 8.48 -22.54
N LEU A 17 -3.62 8.99 -22.99
CA LEU A 17 -3.57 10.25 -23.73
C LEU A 17 -3.57 10.09 -25.24
N ILE A 18 -3.16 8.95 -25.80
CA ILE A 18 -2.97 8.75 -27.24
C ILE A 18 -3.76 7.54 -27.75
N PHE A 19 -3.65 6.37 -27.10
CA PHE A 19 -4.25 5.11 -27.55
C PHE A 19 -5.55 4.80 -26.80
N THR A 20 -6.55 5.66 -27.00
CA THR A 20 -7.78 5.72 -26.18
C THR A 20 -8.92 4.82 -26.64
N ASP A 21 -8.70 3.98 -27.63
CA ASP A 21 -9.70 3.06 -28.19
C ASP A 21 -9.89 1.79 -27.34
N GLY A 22 -9.02 1.56 -26.36
CA GLY A 22 -9.03 0.37 -25.50
C GLY A 22 -8.25 -0.80 -26.07
N ASN A 23 -7.50 -0.62 -27.17
CA ASN A 23 -6.73 -1.68 -27.82
C ASN A 23 -5.22 -1.63 -27.50
N ALA A 24 -4.81 -0.89 -26.46
CA ALA A 24 -3.40 -0.76 -26.08
C ALA A 24 -2.86 -2.09 -25.49
N ASP A 25 -2.16 -2.87 -26.32
CA ASP A 25 -1.55 -4.16 -25.94
C ASP A 25 -0.33 -4.02 -25.03
N PHE A 26 0.18 -2.80 -24.88
CA PHE A 26 1.31 -2.47 -24.05
C PHE A 26 0.91 -1.95 -22.65
N VAL A 27 -0.30 -2.14 -22.16
CA VAL A 27 -0.63 -1.86 -20.74
C VAL A 27 -1.26 -3.08 -20.07
N PRO A 28 -1.15 -3.23 -18.73
CA PRO A 28 -1.78 -4.36 -18.04
C PRO A 28 -3.31 -4.39 -18.17
N SER A 29 -3.93 -3.21 -18.34
CA SER A 29 -5.36 -3.06 -18.57
C SER A 29 -5.60 -1.88 -19.50
N ALA A 30 -6.12 -2.16 -20.69
CA ALA A 30 -6.52 -1.15 -21.65
C ALA A 30 -8.01 -0.83 -21.49
N PHE A 31 -8.36 0.45 -21.62
CA PHE A 31 -9.75 0.89 -21.53
C PHE A 31 -10.00 2.07 -22.48
N THR A 32 -11.26 2.23 -22.88
CA THR A 32 -11.67 3.31 -23.77
C THR A 32 -11.80 4.62 -22.99
N VAL A 33 -11.18 5.71 -23.49
CA VAL A 33 -11.30 7.05 -22.90
C VAL A 33 -12.14 7.93 -23.81
N LYS A 34 -13.25 8.45 -23.29
CA LYS A 34 -14.11 9.39 -24.04
C LYS A 34 -13.37 10.71 -24.25
N ALA A 35 -13.64 11.41 -25.35
CA ALA A 35 -12.97 12.68 -25.68
C ALA A 35 -13.11 13.75 -24.57
N GLN A 36 -14.28 13.84 -23.95
CA GLN A 36 -14.53 14.77 -22.83
C GLN A 36 -13.69 14.45 -21.59
N ASP A 37 -13.50 13.16 -21.28
CA ASP A 37 -12.73 12.73 -20.11
C ASP A 37 -11.23 12.88 -20.39
N ARG A 38 -10.81 12.65 -21.64
CA ARG A 38 -9.44 12.93 -22.11
C ARG A 38 -9.06 14.40 -21.90
N GLN A 39 -9.97 15.34 -22.18
CA GLN A 39 -9.71 16.77 -21.94
C GLN A 39 -9.53 17.07 -20.44
N LYS A 40 -10.37 16.51 -19.57
CA LYS A 40 -10.23 16.66 -18.11
C LYS A 40 -8.90 16.11 -17.63
N ILE A 41 -8.53 14.91 -18.06
CA ILE A 41 -7.25 14.27 -17.73
C ILE A 41 -6.08 15.16 -18.16
N TRP A 42 -6.13 15.75 -19.36
CA TRP A 42 -5.11 16.70 -19.80
C TRP A 42 -5.01 17.93 -18.90
N LEU A 43 -6.16 18.50 -18.51
CA LEU A 43 -6.19 19.67 -17.63
C LEU A 43 -5.64 19.33 -16.23
N GLU A 44 -6.02 18.19 -15.66
CA GLU A 44 -5.49 17.69 -14.38
C GLU A 44 -3.98 17.47 -14.45
N LEU A 45 -3.48 16.84 -15.52
CA LEU A 45 -2.06 16.64 -15.75
C LEU A 45 -1.30 17.97 -15.88
N MET A 46 -1.84 18.92 -16.64
CA MET A 46 -1.23 20.25 -16.78
C MET A 46 -1.24 21.01 -15.46
N ALA A 47 -2.28 20.88 -14.64
CA ALA A 47 -2.32 21.47 -13.31
C ALA A 47 -1.23 20.88 -12.40
N ILE A 48 -1.07 19.55 -12.41
CA ILE A 48 0.01 18.87 -11.67
C ILE A 48 1.38 19.38 -12.15
N VAL A 49 1.64 19.38 -13.45
CA VAL A 49 2.89 19.88 -14.04
C VAL A 49 3.14 21.35 -13.66
N ALA A 50 2.11 22.20 -13.70
CA ALA A 50 2.22 23.60 -13.32
C ALA A 50 2.63 23.76 -11.85
N VAL A 51 2.04 23.01 -10.92
CA VAL A 51 2.43 23.02 -9.50
C VAL A 51 3.91 22.64 -9.34
N HIS A 52 4.36 21.56 -9.98
CA HIS A 52 5.76 21.15 -9.91
C HIS A 52 6.71 22.19 -10.49
N LEU A 53 6.38 22.77 -11.65
CA LEU A 53 7.18 23.84 -12.27
C LEU A 53 7.21 25.12 -11.42
N SER A 54 6.10 25.49 -10.77
CA SER A 54 6.05 26.63 -9.85
C SER A 54 6.99 26.45 -8.66
N ILE A 55 7.06 25.23 -8.08
CA ILE A 55 8.01 24.93 -7.01
C ILE A 55 9.45 25.03 -7.52
N LEU A 56 9.77 24.43 -8.67
CA LEU A 56 11.11 24.50 -9.25
C LEU A 56 11.53 25.94 -9.59
N PHE A 57 10.60 26.74 -10.11
CA PHE A 57 10.80 28.16 -10.39
C PHE A 57 11.05 28.96 -9.10
N TYR A 58 10.27 28.71 -8.04
CA TYR A 58 10.50 29.30 -6.72
C TYR A 58 11.90 28.96 -6.16
N LEU A 59 12.37 27.74 -6.39
CA LEU A 59 13.72 27.28 -6.04
C LEU A 59 14.81 27.74 -7.04
N GLN A 60 14.45 28.60 -8.00
CA GLN A 60 15.34 29.22 -8.98
C GLN A 60 16.16 28.22 -9.81
N PHE A 61 15.68 26.98 -9.95
CA PHE A 61 16.41 25.90 -10.63
C PHE A 61 17.82 25.63 -10.07
N GLN A 62 18.08 25.99 -8.82
CA GLN A 62 19.36 25.74 -8.17
C GLN A 62 19.43 24.31 -7.64
N LEU A 63 20.55 23.63 -7.87
CA LEU A 63 20.71 22.21 -7.57
C LEU A 63 20.48 21.88 -6.07
N ILE A 64 21.13 22.60 -5.16
CA ILE A 64 21.04 22.33 -3.71
C ILE A 64 19.60 22.55 -3.19
N PRO A 65 18.95 23.71 -3.45
CA PRO A 65 17.54 23.90 -3.08
C PRO A 65 16.60 22.87 -3.68
N ILE A 66 16.79 22.45 -4.94
CA ILE A 66 15.97 21.41 -5.56
C ILE A 66 16.14 20.07 -4.84
N ILE A 67 17.38 19.65 -4.55
CA ILE A 67 17.63 18.39 -3.86
C ILE A 67 16.97 18.38 -2.48
N LEU A 68 17.17 19.45 -1.70
CA LEU A 68 16.71 19.49 -0.30
C LEU A 68 15.23 19.83 -0.15
N GLY A 69 14.70 20.75 -0.97
CA GLY A 69 13.32 21.23 -0.85
C GLY A 69 12.31 20.40 -1.63
N TYR A 70 12.70 19.88 -2.79
CA TYR A 70 11.80 19.18 -3.69
C TYR A 70 11.99 17.66 -3.61
N PHE A 71 13.17 17.14 -3.95
CA PHE A 71 13.37 15.69 -4.01
C PHE A 71 13.38 15.03 -2.64
N LEU A 72 14.07 15.59 -1.66
CA LEU A 72 14.11 15.04 -0.30
C LEU A 72 12.70 14.96 0.30
N SER A 73 11.87 16.00 0.14
CA SER A 73 10.48 16.02 0.60
C SER A 73 9.65 14.89 -0.03
N ILE A 74 9.75 14.71 -1.35
CA ILE A 74 9.07 13.63 -2.07
C ILE A 74 9.58 12.26 -1.60
N PHE A 75 10.89 12.09 -1.45
CA PHE A 75 11.48 10.83 -0.99
C PHE A 75 11.08 10.48 0.43
N LEU A 76 11.02 11.46 1.34
CA LEU A 76 10.55 11.25 2.71
C LEU A 76 9.08 10.83 2.72
N GLY A 77 8.21 11.54 1.99
CA GLY A 77 6.80 11.18 1.86
C GLY A 77 6.62 9.76 1.29
N HIS A 78 7.35 9.44 0.22
CA HIS A 78 7.32 8.11 -0.39
C HIS A 78 7.84 7.03 0.56
N ALA A 79 8.96 7.27 1.26
CA ALA A 79 9.52 6.33 2.22
C ALA A 79 8.55 6.05 3.37
N MET A 80 7.86 7.07 3.89
CA MET A 80 6.81 6.91 4.90
C MET A 80 5.62 6.09 4.37
N GLY A 81 5.15 6.39 3.16
CA GLY A 81 4.08 5.60 2.52
C GLY A 81 4.48 4.13 2.33
N MET A 82 5.69 3.88 1.82
CA MET A 82 6.22 2.52 1.65
C MET A 82 6.41 1.80 2.98
N PHE A 83 6.83 2.51 4.04
CA PHE A 83 6.92 1.94 5.39
C PHE A 83 5.57 1.35 5.81
N TYR A 84 4.48 2.14 5.72
CA TYR A 84 3.16 1.65 6.07
C TYR A 84 2.69 0.54 5.13
N ILE A 85 2.81 0.70 3.81
CA ILE A 85 2.38 -0.34 2.85
C ILE A 85 3.03 -1.68 3.16
N TYR A 86 4.35 -1.69 3.41
CA TYR A 86 5.05 -2.94 3.70
C TYR A 86 4.67 -3.51 5.08
N THR A 87 4.62 -2.68 6.11
CA THR A 87 4.32 -3.15 7.48
C THR A 87 2.88 -3.60 7.64
N ASN A 88 1.94 -2.98 6.93
CA ASN A 88 0.51 -3.25 7.03
C ASN A 88 0.08 -4.51 6.24
N HIS A 89 0.82 -4.90 5.19
CA HIS A 89 0.38 -5.96 4.26
C HIS A 89 1.33 -7.15 4.12
N LEU A 90 2.60 -7.04 4.49
CA LEU A 90 3.50 -8.19 4.44
C LEU A 90 3.38 -9.03 5.73
N ALA A 91 3.92 -10.24 5.66
CA ALA A 91 4.02 -11.18 6.77
C ALA A 91 2.70 -11.83 7.23
N CYS A 92 1.58 -11.49 6.60
CA CYS A 92 0.29 -12.14 6.78
C CYS A 92 0.03 -13.16 5.65
N PRO A 93 -0.63 -14.29 5.90
CA PRO A 93 -1.00 -15.25 4.87
C PRO A 93 -2.03 -14.62 3.94
N MET A 94 -2.05 -15.11 2.70
CA MET A 94 -3.20 -14.96 1.81
C MET A 94 -4.20 -16.07 2.15
N THR A 95 -5.47 -15.73 2.27
CA THR A 95 -6.54 -16.68 2.59
C THR A 95 -7.58 -16.70 1.49
N ASP A 96 -8.32 -17.81 1.36
CA ASP A 96 -9.40 -17.95 0.38
C ASP A 96 -10.49 -16.89 0.55
N ILE A 97 -10.69 -16.43 1.79
CA ILE A 97 -11.57 -15.32 2.15
C ILE A 97 -10.69 -14.11 2.47
N ASN A 98 -11.05 -12.93 1.97
CA ASN A 98 -10.40 -11.68 2.37
C ASN A 98 -10.85 -11.31 3.78
N ASP A 99 -10.06 -11.69 4.79
CA ASP A 99 -10.25 -11.37 6.20
C ASP A 99 -9.17 -10.39 6.66
N PRO A 100 -9.48 -9.07 6.75
CA PRO A 100 -8.51 -8.08 7.17
C PRO A 100 -7.90 -8.31 8.55
N LEU A 101 -8.58 -9.01 9.47
CA LEU A 101 -8.01 -9.32 10.80
C LEU A 101 -6.80 -10.27 10.68
N VAL A 102 -6.82 -11.14 9.67
CA VAL A 102 -5.78 -12.14 9.39
C VAL A 102 -4.79 -11.64 8.34
N ASN A 103 -5.26 -10.99 7.28
CA ASN A 103 -4.49 -10.64 6.09
C ASN A 103 -3.78 -9.28 6.19
N SER A 104 -4.01 -8.54 7.27
CA SER A 104 -3.44 -7.19 7.43
C SER A 104 -2.96 -6.94 8.86
N VAL A 105 -2.20 -5.86 9.03
CA VAL A 105 -1.62 -5.43 10.29
C VAL A 105 -1.98 -3.98 10.55
N SER A 106 -2.42 -3.68 11.76
CA SER A 106 -2.48 -2.30 12.28
C SER A 106 -1.27 -2.01 13.18
N LEU A 107 -0.85 -0.76 13.21
CA LEU A 107 0.31 -0.32 13.96
C LEU A 107 -0.07 0.54 15.17
N ARG A 108 0.54 0.26 16.31
CA ARG A 108 0.57 1.17 17.46
C ARG A 108 1.62 2.24 17.20
N MET A 109 1.16 3.44 16.91
CA MET A 109 1.98 4.62 16.64
C MET A 109 1.74 5.70 17.71
N PRO A 110 2.71 6.60 17.94
CA PRO A 110 2.45 7.78 18.76
C PRO A 110 1.37 8.66 18.13
N LYS A 111 0.45 9.19 18.96
CA LYS A 111 -0.71 10.00 18.51
C LYS A 111 -0.38 11.15 17.56
N LEU A 112 0.82 11.75 17.69
CA LEU A 112 1.28 12.80 16.80
C LEU A 112 1.37 12.29 15.35
N PHE A 113 1.96 11.12 15.14
CA PHE A 113 2.09 10.52 13.81
C PHE A 113 0.74 10.03 13.30
N ASP A 114 -0.10 9.48 14.17
CA ASP A 114 -1.47 9.13 13.80
C ASP A 114 -2.22 10.34 13.26
N CYS A 115 -2.16 11.47 13.97
CA CYS A 115 -2.79 12.72 13.51
C CYS A 115 -2.19 13.22 12.18
N LEU A 116 -0.86 13.32 12.08
CA LEU A 116 -0.19 13.82 10.87
C LEU A 116 -0.40 12.92 9.64
N HIS A 117 -0.62 11.63 9.86
CA HIS A 117 -0.85 10.65 8.81
C HIS A 117 -2.31 10.21 8.71
N PHE A 118 -3.25 11.01 9.24
CA PHE A 118 -4.69 10.75 9.12
C PHE A 118 -5.11 9.33 9.57
N ASN A 119 -4.55 8.85 10.68
CA ASN A 119 -4.78 7.53 11.26
C ASN A 119 -4.48 6.35 10.30
N PHE A 120 -3.55 6.51 9.36
CA PHE A 120 -3.17 5.45 8.40
C PHE A 120 -2.55 4.20 9.06
N SER A 121 -2.11 4.31 10.32
CA SER A 121 -1.66 3.18 11.15
C SER A 121 -2.79 2.19 11.49
N TYR A 122 -4.05 2.64 11.47
CA TYR A 122 -5.24 1.82 11.71
C TYR A 122 -5.74 1.17 10.41
N HIS A 123 -4.90 0.30 9.87
CA HIS A 123 -5.07 -0.23 8.53
C HIS A 123 -6.08 -1.37 8.44
N THR A 124 -6.11 -2.25 9.45
CA THR A 124 -7.13 -3.31 9.57
C THR A 124 -8.52 -2.69 9.63
N GLU A 125 -8.65 -1.61 10.40
CA GLU A 125 -9.87 -0.82 10.56
C GLU A 125 -10.30 -0.20 9.23
N HIS A 126 -9.36 0.39 8.50
CA HIS A 126 -9.61 0.92 7.15
C HIS A 126 -10.10 -0.18 6.19
N HIS A 127 -9.52 -1.38 6.19
CA HIS A 127 -9.98 -2.46 5.30
C HIS A 127 -11.35 -3.03 5.69
N LEU A 128 -11.72 -3.00 6.97
CA LEU A 128 -13.04 -3.42 7.42
C LEU A 128 -14.11 -2.37 7.11
N PHE A 129 -13.79 -1.09 7.26
CA PHE A 129 -14.71 0.02 7.07
C PHE A 129 -14.07 1.19 6.29
N PRO A 130 -13.79 1.01 4.98
CA PRO A 130 -13.01 1.98 4.19
C PRO A 130 -13.71 3.32 3.99
N ASP A 131 -15.04 3.34 4.11
CA ASP A 131 -15.87 4.54 3.94
C ASP A 131 -15.99 5.35 5.25
N VAL A 132 -15.51 4.83 6.38
CA VAL A 132 -15.53 5.55 7.65
C VAL A 132 -14.40 6.58 7.68
N ASN A 133 -14.71 7.78 8.18
CA ASN A 133 -13.68 8.80 8.39
C ASN A 133 -12.62 8.26 9.38
N SER A 134 -11.35 8.44 9.03
CA SER A 134 -10.24 7.85 9.77
C SER A 134 -10.10 8.35 11.22
N ASP A 135 -10.72 9.48 11.58
CA ASP A 135 -10.84 9.95 12.96
C ASP A 135 -11.58 8.95 13.87
N TYR A 136 -12.42 8.08 13.30
CA TYR A 136 -13.15 7.04 14.03
C TYR A 136 -12.45 5.69 14.06
N TYR A 137 -11.32 5.51 13.36
CA TYR A 137 -10.59 4.24 13.40
C TYR A 137 -10.13 3.82 14.81
N PRO A 138 -9.72 4.73 15.73
CA PRO A 138 -9.48 4.35 17.12
C PRO A 138 -10.71 3.72 17.80
N LEU A 139 -11.90 4.25 17.54
CA LEU A 139 -13.15 3.67 18.06
C LEU A 139 -13.42 2.29 17.44
N VAL A 140 -13.21 2.15 16.13
CA VAL A 140 -13.34 0.85 15.45
C VAL A 140 -12.38 -0.17 16.08
N GLN A 141 -11.12 0.21 16.31
CA GLN A 141 -10.14 -0.65 16.96
C GLN A 141 -10.59 -1.08 18.36
N ASP A 142 -11.12 -0.15 19.17
CA ASP A 142 -11.65 -0.47 20.51
C ASP A 142 -12.80 -1.49 20.44
N LEU A 143 -13.71 -1.33 19.47
CA LEU A 143 -14.80 -2.27 19.23
C LEU A 143 -14.27 -3.64 18.78
N LEU A 144 -13.27 -3.69 17.89
CA LEU A 144 -12.65 -4.94 17.45
C LEU A 144 -11.94 -5.65 18.60
N GLN A 145 -11.20 -4.93 19.43
CA GLN A 145 -10.57 -5.53 20.60
C GLN A 145 -11.59 -6.04 21.63
N THR A 146 -12.76 -5.41 21.71
CA THR A 146 -13.87 -5.83 22.60
C THR A 146 -14.59 -7.08 22.06
N HIS A 147 -14.94 -7.08 20.77
CA HIS A 147 -15.78 -8.12 20.17
C HIS A 147 -14.98 -9.30 19.57
N TYR A 148 -13.73 -9.08 19.21
CA TYR A 148 -12.81 -10.05 18.60
C TYR A 148 -11.44 -10.07 19.32
N PRO A 149 -11.43 -10.31 20.64
CA PRO A 149 -10.22 -10.19 21.45
C PRO A 149 -9.12 -11.12 20.93
N GLY A 150 -7.93 -10.55 20.69
CA GLY A 150 -6.74 -11.28 20.28
C GLY A 150 -6.68 -11.72 18.81
N GLN A 151 -7.67 -11.37 17.99
CA GLN A 151 -7.70 -11.71 16.56
C GLN A 151 -6.94 -10.72 15.68
N MET A 152 -6.82 -9.46 16.10
CA MET A 152 -6.11 -8.44 15.34
C MET A 152 -4.60 -8.66 15.35
N ASN A 153 -3.97 -8.55 14.19
CA ASN A 153 -2.53 -8.29 14.10
C ASN A 153 -2.25 -6.83 14.45
N LEU A 154 -2.14 -6.53 15.73
CA LEU A 154 -1.79 -5.20 16.23
C LEU A 154 -0.35 -5.23 16.75
N LEU A 155 0.57 -4.57 16.05
CA LEU A 155 2.01 -4.53 16.36
C LEU A 155 2.48 -3.10 16.63
N THR A 156 3.58 -2.92 17.34
CA THR A 156 4.30 -1.63 17.32
C THR A 156 5.04 -1.47 16.00
N ALA A 157 5.29 -0.22 15.58
CA ALA A 157 6.11 0.06 14.39
C ALA A 157 7.49 -0.62 14.42
N LYS A 158 8.09 -0.73 15.61
CA LYS A 158 9.38 -1.41 15.78
C LYS A 158 9.26 -2.91 15.52
N GLU A 159 8.26 -3.58 16.08
CA GLU A 159 8.05 -5.02 15.88
C GLU A 159 7.76 -5.33 14.41
N ALA A 160 6.89 -4.57 13.76
CA ALA A 160 6.58 -4.74 12.35
C ALA A 160 7.82 -4.51 11.47
N TRP A 161 8.61 -3.46 11.77
CA TRP A 161 9.84 -3.20 11.02
C TRP A 161 10.90 -4.29 11.20
N GLN A 162 11.12 -4.75 12.43
CA GLN A 162 12.05 -5.85 12.70
C GLN A 162 11.62 -7.13 11.98
N MET A 163 10.32 -7.46 12.00
CA MET A 163 9.76 -8.58 11.26
C MET A 163 10.10 -8.47 9.76
N LEU A 164 9.86 -7.32 9.13
CA LEU A 164 10.17 -7.11 7.72
C LEU A 164 11.66 -7.26 7.38
N LEU A 165 12.57 -6.92 8.31
CA LEU A 165 14.01 -7.09 8.12
C LEU A 165 14.44 -8.56 8.24
N GLU A 166 13.72 -9.35 9.04
CA GLU A 166 14.05 -10.75 9.34
C GLU A 166 13.37 -11.74 8.38
N THR A 167 12.28 -11.33 7.72
CA THR A 167 11.50 -12.16 6.78
C THR A 167 11.81 -11.88 5.30
N PRO A 168 11.75 -12.89 4.42
CA PRO A 168 11.69 -12.67 2.98
C PRO A 168 10.43 -11.89 2.54
N ARG A 169 10.42 -11.38 1.30
CA ARG A 169 9.36 -10.45 0.82
C ARG A 169 8.47 -10.99 -0.29
N HIS A 170 8.75 -12.16 -0.84
CA HIS A 170 7.98 -12.73 -1.94
C HIS A 170 7.14 -13.88 -1.44
N TYR A 171 5.88 -13.98 -1.87
CA TYR A 171 5.03 -15.10 -1.52
C TYR A 171 5.31 -16.29 -2.45
N GLN A 172 5.59 -17.46 -1.85
CA GLN A 172 5.61 -18.76 -2.52
C GLN A 172 4.32 -19.50 -2.14
N GLY A 173 3.21 -19.10 -2.76
CA GLY A 173 1.87 -19.52 -2.38
C GLY A 173 1.31 -18.70 -1.22
N GLU A 174 0.27 -19.23 -0.58
CA GLU A 174 -0.57 -18.49 0.38
C GLU A 174 0.09 -18.22 1.73
N THR A 175 0.90 -19.16 2.23
CA THR A 175 1.37 -19.14 3.62
C THR A 175 2.88 -19.09 3.76
N THR A 176 3.63 -18.99 2.66
CA THR A 176 5.10 -19.10 2.68
C THR A 176 5.72 -17.87 2.04
N LEU A 177 6.71 -17.28 2.71
CA LEU A 177 7.56 -16.21 2.20
C LEU A 177 8.90 -16.77 1.75
N VAL A 178 9.36 -16.38 0.56
CA VAL A 178 10.61 -16.82 -0.06
C VAL A 178 11.51 -15.64 -0.44
N GLY A 179 12.81 -15.83 -0.35
CA GLY A 179 13.83 -14.91 -0.85
C GLY A 179 13.79 -14.79 -2.37
N TYR A 180 14.27 -13.67 -2.92
CA TYR A 180 14.24 -13.43 -4.38
C TYR A 180 14.98 -14.50 -5.20
N ASN A 181 15.94 -15.19 -4.57
CA ASN A 181 16.75 -16.24 -5.16
C ASN A 181 16.34 -17.66 -4.70
N GLY A 182 15.34 -17.79 -3.83
CA GLY A 182 14.90 -19.08 -3.30
C GLY A 182 15.65 -19.58 -2.06
N ASP A 183 16.70 -18.90 -1.61
CA ASP A 183 17.63 -19.44 -0.58
C ASP A 183 17.02 -19.55 0.82
N LYS A 184 15.96 -18.78 1.09
CA LYS A 184 15.26 -18.74 2.38
C LYS A 184 13.76 -18.84 2.13
N ALA A 185 13.13 -19.83 2.73
CA ALA A 185 11.68 -19.96 2.79
C ALA A 185 11.24 -20.06 4.25
N ILE A 186 10.23 -19.29 4.64
CA ILE A 186 9.64 -19.33 5.98
C ILE A 186 8.12 -19.29 5.86
N ALA A 187 7.40 -19.83 6.84
CA ALA A 187 5.97 -19.59 6.96
C ALA A 187 5.71 -18.09 7.27
N CYS A 188 4.53 -17.60 6.90
CA CYS A 188 4.08 -16.26 7.27
C CYS A 188 4.07 -16.14 8.81
N PRO A 189 4.74 -15.14 9.39
CA PRO A 189 4.88 -15.02 10.85
C PRO A 189 3.61 -14.55 11.58
N LEU A 190 2.58 -14.12 10.84
CA LEU A 190 1.28 -13.72 11.38
C LEU A 190 0.16 -14.60 10.80
N PRO A 191 -1.02 -14.70 11.45
CA PRO A 191 -1.29 -14.28 12.83
C PRO A 191 -0.66 -15.27 13.83
N LYS A 192 -0.10 -14.76 14.94
CA LYS A 192 0.54 -15.64 15.97
C LYS A 192 -0.46 -16.56 16.69
N ASN A 193 -1.74 -16.20 16.70
CA ASN A 193 -2.78 -16.84 17.49
C ASN A 193 -3.83 -17.60 16.64
N HIS A 194 -3.62 -17.75 15.34
CA HIS A 194 -4.59 -18.46 14.51
C HIS A 194 -4.35 -19.98 14.64
N PRO A 195 -5.35 -20.76 15.10
CA PRO A 195 -5.27 -22.21 14.96
C PRO A 195 -5.15 -22.53 13.47
N ASP A 196 -4.19 -23.40 13.18
CA ASP A 196 -3.89 -24.07 11.91
C ASP A 196 -4.80 -23.65 10.74
N LEU A 197 -4.37 -22.66 9.95
CA LEU A 197 -5.03 -22.25 8.70
C LEU A 197 -5.09 -23.40 7.67
N THR A 198 -4.49 -24.55 7.96
CA THR A 198 -4.65 -25.80 7.21
C THR A 198 -6.01 -26.48 7.41
N GLN A 199 -6.81 -26.11 8.43
CA GLN A 199 -8.10 -26.75 8.73
C GLN A 199 -9.34 -26.05 8.14
N ALA A 200 -9.19 -24.90 7.47
CA ALA A 200 -10.32 -24.22 6.80
C ALA A 200 -10.71 -24.86 5.45
N LYS A 201 -10.12 -26.01 5.08
CA LYS A 201 -10.64 -26.87 4.02
C LYS A 201 -11.44 -28.01 4.64
N VAL A 202 -12.64 -28.20 4.11
CA VAL A 202 -13.66 -29.23 4.43
C VAL A 202 -14.70 -28.80 5.48
N THR A 203 -15.58 -27.89 5.08
CA THR A 203 -17.01 -28.11 5.36
C THR A 203 -17.74 -28.08 4.03
N THR A 204 -17.81 -29.26 3.41
CA THR A 204 -18.67 -29.52 2.25
C THR A 204 -20.11 -29.39 2.71
N LEU A 205 -20.82 -28.38 2.21
CA LEU A 205 -22.27 -28.38 2.23
C LEU A 205 -22.73 -29.38 1.15
N VAL A 206 -23.32 -30.49 1.60
CA VAL A 206 -24.28 -31.30 0.85
C VAL A 206 -25.61 -31.19 1.56
#